data_AF-A0A947K1M8-F1
#
_entry.id   AF-A0A947K1M8-F1
#
_cell.length_a   1.000
_cell.length_b   1.000
_cell.length_c   1.000
_cell.angle_alpha   90.00
_cell.angle_beta   90.00
_cell.angle_gamma   90.00
#
_symmetry.space_group_name_H-M   'P 1'
#
loop_
_entity.id
_entity.type
_entity.pdbx_description
1 polymer ?
#
loop_
_entity_poly.entity_id
_entity_poly.type
_entity_poly.pdbx_seq_one_letter_code
_entity_poly.pdbx_strand_id
1 'polypeptide(L)'
;MPGYLEQLAIVPDPQAYRVLARFEGAWRYGGTDSPFSDWPFMSSVERAAANDACLRLFVGTGLFDLTTTIGAADYLLAQSELPPERAVSKTYQAGHMFYSDPDERDSFLADLRNFVAADACA
;
A
#
# COMPACT_ATOMS: atom_id res chain seq x y z
N MET A 1 -10.44 3.04 33.67
CA MET A 1 -11.02 4.02 32.73
C MET A 1 -10.14 5.26 32.76
N PRO A 2 -9.72 5.83 31.63
CA PRO A 2 -9.01 7.10 31.67
C PRO A 2 -10.00 8.19 32.11
N GLY A 3 -9.86 8.72 33.33
CA GLY A 3 -10.80 9.70 33.92
C GLY A 3 -10.96 11.00 33.12
N TYR A 4 -10.12 11.25 32.12
CA TYR A 4 -10.22 12.41 31.24
C TYR A 4 -11.49 12.41 30.37
N LEU A 5 -12.10 11.26 30.08
CA LEU A 5 -13.30 11.19 29.23
C LEU A 5 -14.54 11.82 29.90
N GLU A 6 -14.64 11.74 31.22
CA GLU A 6 -15.72 12.38 31.99
C GLU A 6 -15.61 13.91 31.94
N GLN A 7 -14.39 14.44 31.90
CA GLN A 7 -14.13 15.88 31.87
C GLN A 7 -14.48 16.51 30.52
N LEU A 8 -14.44 15.72 29.44
CA LEU A 8 -14.66 16.23 28.10
C LEU A 8 -16.14 16.31 27.70
N ALA A 9 -17.05 15.63 28.40
CA ALA A 9 -18.50 15.62 28.13
C ALA A 9 -18.92 15.34 26.67
N ILE A 10 -18.05 14.68 25.88
CA ILE A 10 -18.25 14.44 24.44
C ILE A 10 -19.12 13.19 24.17
N VAL A 11 -19.38 12.37 25.19
CA VAL A 11 -20.12 11.11 25.06
C VAL A 11 -21.19 11.03 26.16
N PRO A 12 -22.47 10.74 25.83
CA PRO A 12 -23.55 10.65 26.81
C PRO A 12 -23.35 9.56 27.85
N ASP A 13 -22.71 8.46 27.45
CA ASP A 13 -22.30 7.37 28.33
C ASP A 13 -20.82 7.02 28.08
N PRO A 14 -19.89 7.54 28.89
CA PRO A 14 -18.47 7.22 28.80
C PRO A 14 -18.18 5.72 28.99
N GLN A 15 -19.04 4.97 29.68
CA GLN A 15 -18.89 3.51 29.85
C GLN A 15 -19.19 2.73 28.57
N ALA A 16 -19.95 3.32 27.65
CA ALA A 16 -20.21 2.76 26.32
C ALA A 16 -19.06 3.00 25.34
N TYR A 17 -18.10 3.88 25.66
CA TYR A 17 -16.96 4.14 24.79
C TYR A 17 -16.11 2.87 24.61
N ARG A 18 -15.86 2.51 23.34
CA ARG A 18 -15.01 1.38 22.95
C ARG A 18 -13.95 1.91 22.02
N VAL A 19 -12.69 1.72 22.39
CA VAL A 19 -11.56 1.92 21.48
C VAL A 19 -11.64 0.79 20.44
N LEU A 20 -11.98 1.14 19.19
CA LEU A 20 -12.14 0.18 18.09
C LEU A 20 -10.82 -0.50 17.68
N ALA A 21 -9.69 0.17 17.92
CA ALA A 21 -8.36 -0.38 17.65
C ALA A 21 -7.44 -0.14 18.85
N ARG A 22 -7.14 -1.20 19.61
CA ARG A 22 -6.13 -1.15 20.67
C ARG A 22 -4.80 -1.55 20.05
N PHE A 23 -3.95 -0.55 19.82
CA PHE A 23 -2.57 -0.80 19.44
C PHE A 23 -1.74 -0.97 20.72
N GLU A 24 -0.97 -2.04 20.84
CA GLU A 24 0.04 -2.18 21.89
C GLU A 24 1.27 -1.33 21.51
N GLY A 25 1.83 -0.57 22.46
CA GLY A 25 3.05 0.21 22.26
C GLY A 25 2.95 1.68 22.68
N ALA A 26 4.11 2.35 22.76
CA ALA A 26 4.20 3.79 22.98
C ALA A 26 3.99 4.54 21.66
N TRP A 27 3.43 5.75 21.74
CA TRP A 27 3.33 6.64 20.58
C TRP A 27 4.71 6.90 19.97
N ARG A 28 4.82 6.75 18.65
CA ARG A 28 6.04 7.01 17.87
C ARG A 28 5.73 7.96 16.74
N TYR A 29 6.32 9.16 16.77
CA TYR A 29 6.27 10.10 15.65
C TYR A 29 6.99 9.50 14.44
N GLY A 30 6.35 9.49 13.27
CA GLY A 30 6.85 8.84 12.05
C GLY A 30 6.30 7.43 11.79
N GLY A 31 5.53 6.85 12.71
CA GLY A 31 4.77 5.61 12.49
C GLY A 31 5.57 4.31 12.45
N THR A 32 4.84 3.23 12.13
CA THR A 32 5.32 1.87 11.79
C THR A 32 6.00 1.85 10.42
N ASP A 33 6.62 0.73 10.07
CA ASP A 33 7.18 0.48 8.74
C ASP A 33 6.13 0.81 7.67
N SER A 34 6.43 1.83 6.87
CA SER A 34 5.55 2.41 5.86
C SER A 34 6.41 2.88 4.71
N PRO A 35 5.93 2.80 3.45
CA PRO A 35 6.68 3.28 2.29
C PRO A 35 7.06 4.77 2.37
N PHE A 36 6.46 5.54 3.28
CA PHE A 36 6.75 6.95 3.51
C PHE A 36 7.76 7.23 4.63
N SER A 37 8.08 6.25 5.48
CA SER A 37 8.91 6.43 6.67
C SER A 37 9.97 5.34 6.87
N ASP A 38 9.95 4.30 6.04
CA ASP A 38 10.89 3.18 6.07
C ASP A 38 11.77 3.19 4.82
N TRP A 39 13.08 3.25 5.04
CA TRP A 39 14.11 3.20 3.99
C TRP A 39 15.19 2.19 4.40
N PRO A 40 15.58 1.25 3.52
CA PRO A 40 15.18 1.09 2.11
C PRO A 40 14.00 0.12 1.90
N PHE A 41 12.79 0.65 1.64
CA PHE A 41 11.56 -0.15 1.50
C PHE A 41 11.61 -1.21 0.39
N MET A 42 12.25 -0.90 -0.75
CA MET A 42 12.36 -1.81 -1.91
C MET A 42 13.42 -2.90 -1.77
N SER A 43 14.27 -2.85 -0.74
CA SER A 43 15.47 -3.70 -0.63
C SER A 43 15.21 -5.20 -0.65
N SER A 44 14.05 -5.64 -0.17
CA SER A 44 13.66 -7.06 -0.22
C SER A 44 13.31 -7.52 -1.64
N VAL A 45 12.60 -6.67 -2.40
CA VAL A 45 12.23 -6.94 -3.79
C VAL A 45 13.47 -6.92 -4.69
N GLU A 46 14.34 -5.94 -4.51
CA GLU A 46 15.60 -5.81 -5.26
C GLU A 46 16.50 -7.03 -5.04
N ARG A 47 16.63 -7.48 -3.77
CA ARG A 47 17.41 -8.67 -3.45
C ARG A 47 16.81 -9.93 -4.08
N ALA A 48 15.49 -10.05 -4.13
CA ALA A 48 14.84 -11.15 -4.82
C ALA A 48 15.13 -11.09 -6.34
N ALA A 49 15.02 -9.91 -6.95
CA ALA A 49 15.25 -9.71 -8.38
C ALA A 49 16.72 -9.87 -8.81
N ALA A 50 17.66 -9.68 -7.89
CA ALA A 50 19.08 -9.97 -8.10
C ALA A 50 19.37 -11.48 -8.10
N ASN A 51 18.59 -12.27 -7.35
CA ASN A 51 18.73 -13.72 -7.27
C ASN A 51 17.91 -14.47 -8.34
N ASP A 52 16.85 -13.83 -8.85
CA ASP A 52 15.99 -14.37 -9.88
C ASP A 52 15.84 -13.37 -11.04
N ALA A 53 16.53 -13.66 -12.14
CA ALA A 53 16.47 -12.86 -13.36
C ALA A 53 15.05 -12.80 -13.96
N CYS A 54 14.21 -13.78 -13.65
CA CYS A 54 12.82 -13.87 -14.11
C CYS A 54 11.82 -13.18 -13.19
N LEU A 55 12.22 -12.70 -12.01
CA LEU A 55 11.31 -11.94 -11.14
C LEU A 55 10.86 -10.66 -11.84
N ARG A 56 9.55 -10.48 -11.93
CA ARG A 56 8.88 -9.29 -12.47
C ARG A 56 7.94 -8.70 -11.42
N LEU A 57 7.79 -7.38 -11.42
CA LEU A 57 6.98 -6.63 -10.46
C LEU A 57 5.80 -5.94 -11.15
N PHE A 58 4.61 -6.11 -10.60
CA PHE A 58 3.41 -5.37 -11.00
C PHE A 58 2.89 -4.58 -9.80
N VAL A 59 2.73 -3.27 -9.96
CA VAL A 59 2.19 -2.37 -8.95
C VAL A 59 0.89 -1.78 -9.48
N GLY A 60 -0.20 -1.99 -8.75
CA GLY A 60 -1.51 -1.40 -9.04
C GLY A 60 -1.90 -0.41 -7.95
N THR A 61 -2.21 0.82 -8.34
CA THR A 61 -2.52 1.91 -7.40
C THR A 61 -3.85 2.59 -7.75
N GLY A 62 -4.66 2.87 -6.74
CA GLY A 62 -5.83 3.72 -6.90
C GLY A 62 -5.45 5.20 -7.00
N LEU A 63 -5.94 5.90 -8.02
CA LEU A 63 -5.67 7.32 -8.25
C LEU A 63 -6.12 8.21 -7.07
N PHE A 64 -7.19 7.79 -6.38
CA PHE A 64 -7.77 8.52 -5.25
C PHE A 64 -7.38 7.91 -3.90
N ASP A 65 -6.40 7.01 -3.87
CA ASP A 65 -5.87 6.44 -2.63
C ASP A 65 -4.97 7.45 -1.91
N LEU A 66 -5.45 7.94 -0.76
CA LEU A 66 -4.71 8.86 0.11
C LEU A 66 -3.88 8.16 1.18
N THR A 67 -4.01 6.83 1.31
CA THR A 67 -3.27 6.01 2.28
C THR A 67 -1.98 5.47 1.70
N THR A 68 -2.00 5.02 0.44
CA THR A 68 -0.82 4.62 -0.35
C THR A 68 -0.85 5.33 -1.69
N THR A 69 -0.40 6.60 -1.69
CA THR A 69 -0.52 7.49 -2.85
C THR A 69 0.29 7.01 -4.06
N ILE A 70 -0.21 7.31 -5.26
CA ILE A 70 0.46 7.04 -6.54
C ILE A 70 1.92 7.53 -6.56
N GLY A 71 2.18 8.72 -6.01
CA GLY A 71 3.53 9.30 -5.98
C GLY A 71 4.53 8.46 -5.18
N ALA A 72 4.12 7.75 -4.13
CA ALA A 72 5.03 6.88 -3.39
C ALA A 72 5.46 5.67 -4.20
N ALA A 73 4.50 5.00 -4.87
CA ALA A 73 4.79 3.85 -5.72
C ALA A 73 5.74 4.24 -6.86
N ASP A 74 5.44 5.33 -7.56
CA ASP A 74 6.28 5.83 -8.66
C ASP A 74 7.67 6.24 -8.17
N TYR A 75 7.76 6.88 -7.01
CA TYR A 75 9.04 7.29 -6.42
C TYR A 75 9.90 6.09 -6.03
N LEU A 76 9.31 5.05 -5.41
CA LEU A 76 10.03 3.83 -5.04
C LEU A 76 10.56 3.10 -6.27
N LEU A 77 9.76 2.97 -7.33
CA LEU A 77 10.22 2.38 -8.59
C LEU A 77 11.35 3.19 -9.23
N ALA A 78 11.23 4.52 -9.25
CA ALA A 78 12.24 5.41 -9.81
C ALA A 78 13.58 5.38 -9.04
N GLN A 79 13.55 5.04 -7.75
CA GLN A 79 14.74 4.88 -6.92
C GLN A 79 15.30 3.46 -6.87
N SER A 80 14.56 2.49 -7.40
CA SER A 80 14.95 1.09 -7.32
C SER A 80 16.03 0.70 -8.33
N GLU A 81 16.78 -0.35 -8.02
CA GLU A 81 17.72 -0.98 -8.95
C GLU A 81 17.05 -2.01 -9.89
N LEU A 82 15.71 -2.10 -9.87
CA LEU A 82 14.98 -2.98 -10.77
C LEU A 82 15.08 -2.50 -12.22
N PRO A 83 15.43 -3.38 -13.18
CA PRO A 83 15.38 -3.06 -14.59
C PRO A 83 13.95 -2.63 -14.99
N PRO A 84 13.78 -1.46 -15.63
CA PRO A 84 12.46 -0.88 -15.92
C PRO A 84 11.53 -1.80 -16.70
N GLU A 85 12.08 -2.64 -17.57
CA GLU A 85 11.33 -3.62 -18.37
C GLU A 85 10.72 -4.76 -17.54
N ARG A 86 11.19 -4.96 -16.30
CA ARG A 86 10.68 -5.97 -15.36
C ARG A 86 9.66 -5.41 -14.37
N ALA A 87 9.39 -4.09 -14.40
CA ALA A 87 8.43 -3.44 -13.52
C ALA A 87 7.31 -2.78 -14.32
N VAL A 88 6.06 -3.00 -13.90
CA VAL A 88 4.88 -2.33 -14.48
C VAL A 88 4.13 -1.63 -13.35
N SER A 89 3.88 -0.32 -13.51
CA SER A 89 3.00 0.46 -12.65
C SER A 89 1.71 0.79 -13.41
N LYS A 90 0.55 0.52 -12.79
CA LYS A 90 -0.78 0.80 -13.33
C LYS A 90 -1.59 1.61 -12.33
N THR A 91 -2.33 2.58 -12.84
CA THR A 91 -3.21 3.44 -12.05
C THR A 91 -4.67 3.23 -12.45
N TYR A 92 -5.53 3.12 -11.45
CA TYR A 92 -6.97 2.86 -11.60
C TYR A 92 -7.77 4.04 -11.04
N GLN A 93 -8.88 4.45 -11.67
CA GLN A 93 -9.67 5.62 -11.22
C GLN A 93 -10.56 5.33 -10.00
N ALA A 94 -9.97 4.79 -8.93
CA ALA A 94 -10.65 4.49 -7.68
C ALA A 94 -9.73 4.75 -6.46
N GLY A 95 -10.25 4.50 -5.26
CA GLY A 95 -9.52 4.67 -4.00
C GLY A 95 -8.63 3.48 -3.65
N HIS A 96 -8.32 3.32 -2.36
CA HIS A 96 -7.43 2.27 -1.84
C HIS A 96 -7.78 0.86 -2.32
N MET A 97 -9.06 0.52 -2.26
CA MET A 97 -9.59 -0.77 -2.69
C MET A 97 -10.12 -0.64 -4.13
N PHE A 98 -9.27 -0.23 -5.08
CA PHE A 98 -9.69 0.11 -6.45
C PHE A 98 -10.47 -1.02 -7.13
N TYR A 99 -10.13 -2.27 -6.86
CA TYR A 99 -10.82 -3.47 -7.37
C TYR A 99 -12.23 -3.70 -6.79
N SER A 100 -12.68 -2.86 -5.86
CA SER A 100 -14.08 -2.88 -5.39
C SER A 100 -15.01 -2.14 -6.35
N ASP A 101 -14.47 -1.20 -7.14
CA ASP A 101 -15.18 -0.64 -8.28
C ASP A 101 -15.23 -1.68 -9.41
N PRO A 102 -16.40 -2.01 -9.98
CA PRO A 102 -16.53 -3.04 -11.00
C PRO A 102 -15.72 -2.78 -12.27
N ASP A 103 -15.67 -1.54 -12.74
CA ASP A 103 -15.01 -1.19 -14.01
C ASP A 103 -13.49 -1.21 -13.84
N GLU A 104 -13.01 -0.71 -12.70
CA GLU A 104 -11.58 -0.74 -12.35
C GLU A 104 -11.12 -2.16 -12.02
N ARG A 105 -11.97 -3.00 -11.44
CA ARG A 105 -11.66 -4.43 -11.23
C ARG A 105 -11.45 -5.15 -12.55
N ASP A 106 -12.34 -4.93 -13.52
CA ASP A 106 -12.26 -5.60 -14.81
C ASP A 106 -11.01 -5.13 -15.58
N SER A 107 -10.69 -3.84 -15.50
CA SER A 107 -9.45 -3.26 -16.03
C SER A 107 -8.20 -3.86 -15.37
N PHE A 108 -8.17 -3.94 -14.03
CA PHE A 108 -7.09 -4.56 -13.28
C PHE A 108 -6.87 -6.02 -13.65
N LEU A 109 -7.95 -6.81 -13.73
CA LEU A 109 -7.86 -8.21 -14.10
C LEU A 109 -7.37 -8.40 -15.53
N ALA A 110 -7.75 -7.52 -16.47
CA ALA A 110 -7.23 -7.55 -17.84
C ALA A 110 -5.73 -7.25 -17.87
N ASP A 111 -5.29 -6.20 -17.19
CA ASP A 111 -3.88 -5.81 -17.11
C ASP A 111 -3.02 -6.89 -16.44
N LEU A 112 -3.49 -7.48 -15.34
CA LEU A 112 -2.78 -8.55 -14.63
C LEU A 112 -2.65 -9.80 -15.50
N ARG A 113 -3.72 -10.19 -16.22
CA ARG A 113 -3.67 -11.33 -17.15
C ARG A 113 -2.66 -11.08 -18.27
N ASN A 114 -2.65 -9.87 -18.85
CA ASN A 114 -1.68 -9.49 -19.88
C ASN A 114 -0.26 -9.52 -19.34
N PHE A 115 -0.03 -9.03 -18.12
CA PHE A 115 1.28 -9.05 -17.47
C PHE A 115 1.81 -10.47 -17.29
N VAL A 116 0.97 -11.39 -16.79
CA VAL A 116 1.31 -12.81 -16.61
C VAL A 116 1.51 -13.51 -17.96
N ALA A 117 0.64 -13.27 -18.95
CA ALA A 117 0.77 -13.89 -20.27
C ALA A 117 2.00 -13.41 -21.05
N ALA A 118 2.48 -12.19 -20.79
CA ALA A 118 3.69 -11.65 -21.38
C ALA A 118 4.98 -12.11 -20.68
N ASP A 119 4.89 -13.06 -19.73
CA ASP A 119 6.07 -13.58 -19.05
C ASP A 119 6.92 -14.43 -20.00
N ALA A 120 8.14 -13.96 -20.27
CA ALA A 120 9.09 -14.66 -21.11
C ALA A 120 9.76 -15.85 -20.39
N CYS A 121 9.58 -15.96 -19.08
CA CYS A 121 10.15 -17.03 -18.26
C CYS A 121 9.12 -18.13 -17.87
N ALA A 122 7.85 -17.98 -18.27
CA ALA A 122 6.77 -18.92 -17.96
C ALA A 122 6.78 -20.20 -18.82
#